data_AF-A0A939TAI0-F1
#
_entry.id   AF-A0A939TAI0-F1
#
_cell.length_a   1.000
_cell.length_b   1.000
_cell.length_c   1.000
_cell.angle_alpha   90.00
_cell.angle_beta   90.00
_cell.angle_gamma   90.00
#
_symmetry.space_group_name_H-M   'P 1'
#
loop_
_entity.id
_entity.type
_entity.pdbx_description
1 polymer ?
#
loop_
_entity_poly.entity_id
_entity_poly.type
_entity_poly.pdbx_seq_one_letter_code
_entity_poly.pdbx_strand_id
1 'polypeptide(L)'
;MSRDNHSGLRCPHCQAALTLVPAAPGKASTATAPAPISLVLRDEQSPPPVAEVLADYASRVRDGTTAARGAAKVRASLDRARQKETTRRATQRAARQGFRTA
;
A
#
# COMPACT_ATOMS: atom_id res chain seq x y z
N MET A 1 -32.74 48.95 5.17
CA MET A 1 -32.55 47.50 5.03
C MET A 1 -32.06 47.21 3.61
N SER A 2 -30.75 47.36 3.36
CA SER A 2 -30.18 47.09 2.05
C SER A 2 -30.05 45.58 1.88
N ARG A 3 -30.79 45.02 0.92
CA ARG A 3 -30.56 43.67 0.43
C ARG A 3 -29.27 43.69 -0.37
N ASP A 4 -28.21 43.11 0.19
CA ASP A 4 -26.99 42.78 -0.54
C ASP A 4 -27.32 41.73 -1.62
N ASN A 5 -27.73 42.21 -2.80
CA ASN A 5 -27.82 41.41 -4.00
C ASN A 5 -26.41 41.17 -4.52
N HIS A 6 -25.69 40.23 -3.90
CA HIS A 6 -24.47 39.70 -4.51
C HIS A 6 -24.89 38.91 -5.75
N SER A 7 -24.79 39.54 -6.91
CA SER A 7 -24.84 38.87 -8.21
C SER A 7 -23.75 37.82 -8.22
N GLY A 8 -24.12 36.58 -7.86
CA GLY A 8 -23.19 35.47 -7.70
C GLY A 8 -22.40 35.25 -8.98
N LEU A 9 -21.07 35.28 -8.85
CA LEU A 9 -20.17 34.86 -9.92
C LEU A 9 -20.56 33.43 -10.31
N ARG A 10 -20.96 33.23 -11.56
CA ARG A 10 -21.30 31.91 -12.09
C ARG A 10 -20.12 31.35 -12.86
N CYS A 11 -19.88 30.05 -12.70
CA CYS A 11 -18.88 29.37 -13.50
C CYS A 11 -19.28 29.45 -14.99
N PRO A 12 -18.41 29.95 -15.89
CA PRO A 12 -18.75 30.08 -17.32
C PRO A 12 -18.97 28.72 -18.01
N HIS A 13 -18.51 27.62 -17.40
CA HIS A 13 -18.59 26.30 -18.02
C HIS A 13 -19.85 25.51 -17.65
N CYS A 14 -20.33 25.62 -16.41
CA CYS A 14 -21.49 24.85 -15.91
C CYS A 14 -22.56 25.72 -15.24
N GLN A 15 -22.40 27.05 -15.26
CA GLN A 15 -23.32 28.04 -14.70
C GLN A 15 -23.68 27.85 -13.21
N ALA A 16 -22.92 27.02 -12.49
CA ALA A 16 -23.09 26.82 -11.06
C ALA A 16 -22.83 28.14 -10.30
N ALA A 17 -23.65 28.41 -9.28
CA ALA A 17 -23.52 29.58 -8.43
C ALA A 17 -22.32 29.41 -7.49
N LEU A 18 -21.33 30.31 -7.61
CA LEU A 18 -20.19 30.32 -6.69
C LEU A 18 -20.49 31.30 -5.56
N THR A 19 -20.54 30.78 -4.34
CA THR A 19 -20.65 31.59 -3.13
C THR A 19 -19.25 31.94 -2.65
N LEU A 20 -18.93 33.23 -2.56
CA LEU A 20 -17.70 33.69 -1.92
C LEU A 20 -17.81 33.42 -0.43
N VAL A 21 -16.98 32.53 0.10
CA VAL A 21 -16.83 32.33 1.54
C VAL A 21 -15.96 33.49 2.06
N PRO A 22 -16.46 34.35 2.97
CA PRO A 22 -15.61 35.35 3.59
C PRO A 22 -14.54 34.64 4.42
N ALA A 23 -13.27 34.88 4.13
CA ALA A 23 -12.18 34.45 5.01
C ALA A 23 -12.20 35.34 6.27
N ALA A 24 -12.78 34.86 7.37
CA ALA A 24 -12.68 35.52 8.66
C ALA A 24 -11.29 35.28 9.27
N PRO A 25 -10.62 36.30 9.84
CA PRO A 25 -9.38 36.11 10.56
C PRO A 25 -9.70 35.58 11.96
N GLY A 26 -9.55 34.27 12.13
CA GLY A 26 -9.44 33.67 13.46
C GLY A 26 -10.69 33.00 14.02
N LYS A 27 -10.49 31.72 14.34
CA LYS A 27 -11.22 30.82 15.25
C LYS A 27 -12.57 30.25 14.79
N ALA A 28 -12.63 28.94 14.96
CA ALA A 28 -13.61 27.96 14.52
C ALA A 28 -15.03 28.16 15.05
N SER A 29 -16.02 27.71 14.26
CA SER A 29 -17.18 27.00 14.81
C SER A 29 -17.81 26.05 13.79
N THR A 30 -18.25 24.95 14.37
CA THR A 30 -18.84 23.73 13.85
C THR A 30 -20.11 23.94 13.02
N ALA A 31 -20.05 23.51 11.77
CA ALA A 31 -21.21 23.00 11.05
C ALA A 31 -20.80 21.63 10.49
N THR A 32 -21.63 20.61 10.67
CA THR A 32 -21.47 19.28 10.06
C THR A 32 -21.55 19.42 8.54
N ALA A 33 -20.43 19.81 7.94
CA ALA A 33 -20.19 19.76 6.52
C ALA A 33 -19.99 18.30 6.11
N PRO A 34 -20.37 17.88 4.89
CA PRO A 34 -19.82 16.65 4.32
C PRO A 34 -18.30 16.75 4.47
N ALA A 35 -17.69 15.66 4.96
CA ALA A 35 -16.28 15.63 5.32
C ALA A 35 -15.47 16.41 4.28
N PRO A 36 -14.64 17.39 4.70
CA PRO A 36 -13.76 18.03 3.74
C PRO A 36 -12.99 16.90 3.08
N ILE A 37 -13.22 16.74 1.78
CA ILE A 37 -12.25 16.04 0.94
C ILE A 37 -11.01 16.87 1.19
N SER A 38 -10.13 16.39 2.07
CA SER A 38 -8.81 16.92 2.24
C SER A 38 -8.15 16.70 0.90
N LEU A 39 -8.35 17.66 0.00
CA LEU A 39 -7.48 17.93 -1.11
C LEU A 39 -6.17 18.27 -0.43
N VAL A 40 -5.43 17.21 -0.09
CA VAL A 40 -4.01 17.30 0.22
C VAL A 40 -3.47 18.03 -0.99
N LEU A 41 -3.15 19.31 -0.79
CA LEU A 41 -2.54 20.14 -1.79
C LEU A 41 -1.20 19.46 -2.06
N ARG A 42 -1.18 18.62 -3.09
CA ARG A 42 0.00 17.82 -3.43
C ARG A 42 1.02 18.81 -3.91
N ASP A 43 2.02 19.08 -3.08
CA ASP A 43 3.22 19.75 -3.51
C ASP A 43 3.82 18.86 -4.62
N GLU A 44 3.86 19.34 -5.85
CA GLU A 44 4.28 18.61 -7.07
C GLU A 44 5.67 17.97 -6.91
N GLN A 45 6.46 18.45 -5.96
CA GLN A 45 7.82 17.99 -5.67
C GLN A 45 7.89 16.85 -4.63
N SER A 46 6.78 16.49 -3.98
CA SER A 46 6.77 15.45 -2.94
C SER A 46 6.67 14.05 -3.54
N PRO A 47 7.56 13.11 -3.16
CA PRO A 47 7.52 11.75 -3.69
C PRO A 47 6.16 11.09 -3.41
N PRO A 48 5.68 10.21 -4.30
CA PRO A 48 4.38 9.57 -4.14
C PRO A 48 4.33 8.79 -2.81
N PRO A 49 3.21 8.85 -2.09
CA PRO A 49 3.06 8.10 -0.85
C PRO A 49 3.22 6.61 -1.14
N VAL A 50 3.87 5.90 -0.22
CA VAL A 50 4.18 4.46 -0.35
C VAL A 50 2.93 3.63 -0.64
N ALA A 51 1.77 4.04 -0.12
CA ALA A 51 0.49 3.38 -0.38
C ALA A 51 0.09 3.39 -1.87
N GLU A 52 0.31 4.51 -2.59
CA GLU A 52 0.05 4.60 -4.04
C GLU A 52 1.00 3.67 -4.81
N VAL A 53 2.30 3.67 -4.45
CA VAL A 53 3.31 2.82 -5.09
C VAL A 53 3.02 1.33 -4.87
N LEU A 54 2.59 0.96 -3.65
CA LEU A 54 2.23 -0.41 -3.33
C LEU A 54 0.93 -0.84 -4.02
N ALA A 55 -0.04 0.07 -4.20
CA ALA A 55 -1.25 -0.20 -4.97
C ALA A 55 -0.93 -0.42 -6.46
N ASP A 56 -0.04 0.39 -7.03
CA ASP A 56 0.49 0.20 -8.40
C ASP A 56 1.26 -1.10 -8.54
N TYR A 57 2.00 -1.53 -7.51
CA TYR A 57 2.69 -2.82 -7.54
C TYR A 57 1.71 -4.00 -7.36
N ALA A 58 0.65 -3.81 -6.58
CA ALA A 58 -0.39 -4.82 -6.35
C ALA A 58 -1.30 -5.02 -7.58
N SER A 59 -1.52 -3.97 -8.37
CA SER A 59 -2.31 -4.03 -9.61
C SER A 59 -1.56 -4.65 -10.79
N ARG A 60 -0.23 -4.79 -10.71
CA ARG A 60 0.57 -5.44 -11.75
C ARG A 60 0.15 -6.90 -11.90
N VAL A 61 -0.17 -7.27 -13.14
CA VAL A 61 -0.43 -8.66 -13.52
C VAL A 61 0.80 -9.50 -13.19
N ARG A 62 0.67 -10.37 -12.19
CA ARG A 62 1.69 -11.36 -11.87
C ARG A 62 1.61 -12.46 -12.92
N ASP A 63 2.68 -12.68 -13.67
CA ASP A 63 2.80 -13.86 -14.51
C ASP A 63 2.78 -15.12 -13.63
N GLY A 64 1.62 -15.77 -13.59
CA GLY A 64 1.38 -16.96 -12.80
C GLY A 64 2.34 -18.10 -13.15
N THR A 65 2.85 -18.17 -14.38
CA THR A 65 3.79 -19.22 -14.79
C THR A 65 5.17 -19.01 -14.18
N THR A 66 5.60 -17.75 -14.09
CA THR A 66 6.87 -17.37 -13.45
C THR A 66 6.76 -17.55 -11.92
N ALA A 67 5.61 -17.18 -11.33
CA ALA A 67 5.35 -17.42 -9.91
C ALA A 67 5.34 -18.93 -9.58
N ALA A 68 4.69 -19.76 -10.40
CA ALA A 68 4.66 -21.21 -10.22
C ALA A 68 6.05 -21.84 -10.35
N ARG A 69 6.85 -21.40 -11.35
CA ARG A 69 8.26 -21.82 -11.51
C ARG A 69 9.11 -21.42 -10.30
N GLY A 70 8.93 -20.20 -9.79
CA GLY A 70 9.60 -19.75 -8.56
C GLY A 70 9.24 -20.64 -7.36
N ALA A 71 7.94 -20.89 -7.15
CA ALA A 71 7.46 -21.75 -6.07
C ALA A 71 8.00 -23.18 -6.19
N ALA A 72 8.09 -23.75 -7.40
CA ALA A 72 8.67 -25.06 -7.63
C ALA A 72 10.16 -25.11 -7.23
N LYS A 73 10.95 -24.08 -7.58
CA LYS A 73 12.36 -23.99 -7.18
C LYS A 73 12.52 -23.92 -5.66
N VAL A 74 11.66 -23.18 -4.97
CA VAL A 74 11.68 -23.08 -3.50
C VAL A 74 11.38 -24.43 -2.86
N ARG A 75 10.33 -25.13 -3.30
CA ARG A 75 10.00 -26.48 -2.80
C ARG A 75 11.18 -27.45 -2.99
N ALA A 76 11.73 -27.52 -4.20
CA ALA A 76 12.89 -28.37 -4.49
C ALA A 76 14.11 -28.02 -3.62
N SER A 77 14.32 -26.75 -3.28
CA SER A 77 15.39 -26.32 -2.37
C SER A 77 15.17 -26.84 -0.94
N LEU A 78 13.95 -26.70 -0.43
CA LEU A 78 13.59 -27.18 0.90
C LEU A 78 13.69 -28.70 1.00
N ASP A 79 13.26 -29.43 -0.03
CA ASP A 79 13.37 -30.89 -0.05
C ASP A 79 14.83 -31.35 -0.05
N ARG A 80 15.70 -30.69 -0.83
CA ARG A 80 17.15 -30.94 -0.79
C ARG A 80 17.75 -30.65 0.58
N ALA A 81 17.33 -29.56 1.24
CA ALA A 81 17.81 -29.22 2.57
C ALA A 81 17.41 -30.29 3.60
N ARG A 82 16.14 -30.75 3.55
CA ARG A 82 15.63 -31.84 4.40
C ARG A 82 16.40 -33.13 4.18
N GLN A 83 16.63 -33.52 2.93
CA GLN A 83 17.42 -34.71 2.59
C GLN A 83 18.84 -34.64 3.14
N LYS A 84 19.53 -33.51 2.94
CA LYS A 84 20.88 -33.29 3.51
C LYS A 84 20.89 -33.43 5.02
N GLU A 85 19.88 -32.88 5.71
CA GLU A 85 19.77 -33.02 7.15
C GLU A 85 19.52 -34.46 7.58
N THR A 86 18.64 -35.20 6.90
CA THR A 86 18.40 -36.62 7.20
C THR A 86 19.65 -37.45 7.03
N THR A 87 20.43 -37.23 5.96
CA THR A 87 21.69 -37.94 5.73
C THR A 87 22.70 -37.62 6.83
N ARG A 88 22.85 -36.34 7.22
CA ARG A 88 23.73 -35.93 8.31
C ARG A 88 23.34 -36.60 9.64
N ARG A 89 22.04 -36.69 9.95
CA ARG A 89 21.56 -37.37 11.16
C ARG A 89 21.85 -38.87 11.10
N ALA A 90 21.66 -39.51 9.94
CA ALA A 90 21.94 -40.92 9.74
C ALA A 90 23.44 -41.24 9.92
N THR A 91 24.34 -40.45 9.33
CA THR A 91 25.79 -40.63 9.48
C THR A 91 26.24 -40.44 10.93
N GLN A 92 25.72 -39.42 11.63
CA GLN A 92 26.00 -39.21 13.05
C GLN A 92 25.53 -40.37 13.93
N ARG A 93 24.36 -40.95 13.63
CA ARG A 93 23.85 -42.14 14.35
C ARG A 93 24.74 -43.37 14.10
N ALA A 94 25.11 -43.62 12.85
CA ALA A 94 25.99 -44.74 12.49
C ALA A 94 27.36 -44.62 13.18
N ALA A 95 27.96 -43.42 13.18
CA ALA A 95 29.21 -43.17 13.89
C ALA A 95 29.09 -43.50 15.39
N ARG A 96 28.05 -42.99 16.06
CA ARG A 96 27.81 -43.26 17.49
C ARG A 96 27.58 -44.74 17.81
N GLN A 97 26.95 -45.48 16.90
CA GLN A 97 26.74 -46.93 17.06
C GLN A 97 28.06 -47.68 16.92
N GLY A 98 28.89 -47.33 15.93
CA GLY A 98 30.22 -47.92 15.76
C GLY A 98 31.14 -47.72 16.96
N PHE A 99 31.09 -46.56 17.61
CA PHE A 99 31.84 -46.31 18.86
C PHE A 99 31.27 -47.01 20.11
N ARG A 100 30.02 -47.49 20.07
CA ARG A 100 29.37 -48.19 21.20
C ARG A 100 29.56 -49.70 21.18
N THR A 101 29.83 -50.26 19.99
CA THR A 101 29.96 -51.71 19.78
C THR A 101 31.41 -52.18 19.64
N ALA A 102 32.38 -51.27 19.73
CA ALA A 102 33.81 -51.54 19.82
C ALA A 102 34.27 -51.38 21.27
#